data_AF-X6CDV9-F1
#
_entry.id   AF-X6CDV9-F1
#
_cell.length_a   1.000
_cell.length_b   1.000
_cell.length_c   1.000
_cell.angle_alpha   90.00
_cell.angle_beta   90.00
_cell.angle_gamma   90.00
#
_symmetry.space_group_name_H-M   'P 1'
#
loop_
_entity.id
_entity.type
_entity.pdbx_description
1 polymer ?
#
loop_
_entity_poly.entity_id
_entity_poly.type
_entity_poly.pdbx_seq_one_letter_code
_entity_poly.pdbx_strand_id
1 'polypeptide(L)'
;MAVTDPDLPDAFNFPRSFAHWLVTNIPVEVRELPEGASGSLRLPHGAAEFNSDFVTFKIPGFGKGYGGPWPPDRAHRYFFTLYALKTDKVELPADADLGAFAAAVMPVAIDAASFVAVYGPAKKSLPA
;
A
#
# COMPACT_ATOMS: atom_id res chain seq x y z
N MET A 1 0.73 0.45 -7.99
CA MET A 1 -0.51 0.32 -7.18
C MET A 1 -0.24 0.80 -5.77
N ALA A 2 -1.22 1.46 -5.15
CA ALA A 2 -1.18 1.83 -3.74
C ALA A 2 -2.48 1.39 -3.04
N VAL A 3 -2.37 0.93 -1.80
CA VAL A 3 -3.50 0.68 -0.90
C VAL A 3 -3.37 1.62 0.28
N THR A 4 -4.32 2.53 0.46
CA THR A 4 -4.26 3.58 1.48
C THR A 4 -5.51 3.67 2.34
N ASP A 5 -5.32 4.08 3.58
CA ASP A 5 -6.34 4.31 4.59
C ASP A 5 -6.26 5.77 5.06
N PRO A 6 -7.23 6.65 4.70
CA PRO A 6 -7.26 8.03 5.14
C PRO A 6 -7.97 8.20 6.50
N ASP A 7 -8.47 7.12 7.09
CA ASP A 7 -9.43 7.16 8.19
C ASP A 7 -8.78 6.90 9.56
N LEU A 8 -7.43 6.88 9.63
CA LEU A 8 -6.68 6.80 10.88
C LEU A 8 -7.16 7.84 11.89
N PRO A 9 -7.41 7.46 13.15
CA PRO A 9 -7.79 8.42 14.18
C PRO A 9 -6.74 9.51 14.38
N ASP A 10 -7.19 10.75 14.58
CA ASP A 10 -6.31 11.91 14.84
C ASP A 10 -5.34 11.68 16.01
N ALA A 11 -5.71 10.84 16.97
CA ALA A 11 -4.88 10.46 18.10
C ALA A 11 -3.55 9.78 17.71
N PHE A 12 -3.45 9.20 16.50
CA PHE A 12 -2.19 8.66 15.97
C PHE A 12 -1.26 9.74 15.42
N ASN A 13 -1.76 10.97 15.20
CA ASN A 13 -1.01 12.10 14.63
C ASN A 13 -0.24 11.72 13.35
N PHE A 14 -0.86 10.90 12.50
CA PHE A 14 -0.25 10.40 11.27
C PHE A 14 -0.41 11.44 10.15
N PRO A 15 0.67 11.88 9.48
CA PRO A 15 0.67 13.14 8.71
C PRO A 15 0.02 13.04 7.31
N ARG A 16 -0.41 11.85 6.89
CA ARG A 16 -0.93 11.54 5.55
C ARG A 16 -1.83 10.31 5.62
N SER A 17 -2.40 9.87 4.50
CA SER A 17 -3.02 8.53 4.46
C SER A 17 -2.01 7.45 4.80
N PHE A 18 -2.47 6.43 5.51
CA PHE A 18 -1.67 5.28 5.90
C PHE A 18 -1.59 4.29 4.75
N ALA A 19 -0.39 4.00 4.28
CA ALA A 19 -0.10 3.05 3.23
C ALA A 19 -0.06 1.63 3.78
N HIS A 20 -1.07 0.85 3.39
CA HIS A 20 -1.15 -0.58 3.63
C HIS A 20 -0.32 -1.38 2.63
N TRP A 21 -0.17 -0.89 1.40
CA TRP A 21 0.64 -1.55 0.37
C TRP A 21 1.10 -0.56 -0.70
N LEU A 22 2.35 -0.69 -1.13
CA LEU A 22 2.92 0.06 -2.25
C LEU A 22 3.63 -0.93 -3.18
N VAL A 23 3.27 -0.92 -4.46
CA VAL A 23 3.84 -1.79 -5.48
C VAL A 23 4.12 -1.00 -6.75
N THR A 24 5.34 -1.09 -7.29
CA THR A 24 5.70 -0.54 -8.62
C THR A 24 6.12 -1.65 -9.57
N ASN A 25 6.30 -1.28 -10.84
CA ASN A 25 6.90 -2.13 -11.87
C ASN A 25 6.13 -3.45 -12.11
N ILE A 26 4.80 -3.42 -11.94
CA ILE A 26 3.92 -4.51 -12.36
C ILE A 26 3.98 -4.59 -13.91
N PRO A 27 4.38 -5.72 -14.51
CA PRO A 27 4.47 -5.83 -15.96
C PRO A 27 3.13 -5.58 -16.66
N VAL A 28 3.16 -5.00 -17.86
CA VAL A 28 1.97 -4.53 -18.59
C VAL A 28 1.01 -5.67 -19.00
N GLU A 29 1.55 -6.86 -19.17
CA GLU A 29 0.81 -8.08 -19.48
C GLU A 29 0.03 -8.64 -18.28
N VAL A 30 0.38 -8.24 -17.05
CA VAL A 30 -0.29 -8.71 -15.83
C VAL A 30 -1.66 -8.05 -15.70
N ARG A 31 -2.70 -8.88 -15.63
CA ARG A 31 -4.09 -8.43 -15.51
C ARG A 31 -4.71 -8.69 -14.13
N GLU A 32 -4.02 -9.43 -13.27
CA GLU A 32 -4.46 -9.73 -11.91
C GLU A 32 -3.27 -9.88 -10.97
N LEU A 33 -3.51 -9.61 -9.69
CA LEU A 33 -2.60 -9.99 -8.61
C LEU A 33 -3.26 -11.14 -7.84
N PRO A 34 -2.60 -12.31 -7.70
CA PRO A 34 -3.15 -13.42 -6.94
C PRO A 34 -3.43 -13.03 -5.48
N GLU A 35 -4.47 -13.62 -4.88
CA GLU A 35 -4.73 -13.46 -3.45
C GLU A 35 -3.49 -13.87 -2.63
N GLY A 36 -3.03 -12.99 -1.74
CA GLY A 36 -1.81 -13.22 -0.96
C GLY A 36 -0.53 -13.21 -1.78
N ALA A 37 -0.48 -12.45 -2.88
CA ALA A 37 0.74 -12.26 -3.67
C ALA A 37 1.85 -11.56 -2.89
N SER A 38 1.50 -10.61 -2.04
CA SER A 38 2.47 -9.82 -1.26
C SER A 38 3.38 -10.68 -0.40
N GLY A 39 4.68 -10.39 -0.38
CA GLY A 39 5.67 -11.12 0.41
C GLY A 39 5.86 -12.58 -0.01
N SER A 40 5.29 -13.00 -1.14
CA SER A 40 5.33 -14.39 -1.62
C SER A 40 5.93 -14.48 -3.02
N LEU A 41 6.23 -15.71 -3.46
CA LEU A 41 6.68 -15.99 -4.83
C LEU A 41 5.59 -15.77 -5.90
N ARG A 42 4.37 -15.40 -5.50
CA ARG A 42 3.25 -15.13 -6.41
C ARG A 42 3.14 -13.66 -6.82
N LEU A 43 3.95 -12.78 -6.25
CA LEU A 43 4.09 -11.43 -6.78
C LEU A 43 4.69 -11.52 -8.20
N PRO A 44 4.11 -10.84 -9.21
CA PRO A 44 4.63 -10.89 -10.57
C PRO A 44 6.11 -10.53 -10.65
N HIS A 45 6.87 -11.31 -11.43
CA HIS A 45 8.28 -11.05 -11.63
C HIS A 45 8.50 -9.65 -12.23
N GLY A 46 9.43 -8.88 -11.68
CA GLY A 46 9.69 -7.49 -12.05
C GLY A 46 8.98 -6.46 -11.17
N ALA A 47 7.89 -6.84 -10.49
CA ALA A 47 7.24 -5.96 -9.53
C ALA A 47 8.09 -5.78 -8.27
N ALA A 48 8.02 -4.59 -7.68
CA ALA A 48 8.72 -4.24 -6.44
C ALA A 48 7.71 -3.77 -5.39
N GLU A 49 7.84 -4.30 -4.17
CA GLU A 49 7.06 -3.87 -3.00
C GLU A 49 7.92 -2.97 -2.10
N PHE A 50 7.27 -2.04 -1.41
CA PHE A 50 7.91 -1.16 -0.44
C PHE A 50 7.34 -1.38 0.96
N ASN A 51 7.89 -0.67 1.94
CA ASN A 51 7.40 -0.73 3.31
C ASN A 51 5.96 -0.22 3.40
N SER A 52 5.14 -0.96 4.13
CA SER A 52 3.89 -0.40 4.67
C SER A 52 4.19 0.52 5.85
N ASP A 53 3.27 1.42 6.17
CA ASP A 53 3.46 2.38 7.26
C ASP A 53 3.42 1.76 8.66
N PHE A 54 3.10 0.47 8.78
CA PHE A 54 3.21 -0.27 10.04
C PHE A 54 4.64 -0.21 10.61
N VAL A 55 5.66 -0.02 9.75
CA VAL A 55 7.06 0.17 10.19
C VAL A 55 7.24 1.41 11.07
N THR A 56 6.43 2.45 10.88
CA THR A 56 6.47 3.68 11.70
C THR A 56 6.09 3.39 13.16
N PHE A 57 5.21 2.41 13.37
CA PHE A 57 4.79 1.96 14.70
C PHE A 57 5.64 0.81 15.25
N LYS A 58 6.67 0.36 14.51
CA LYS A 58 7.59 -0.73 14.90
C LYS A 58 6.88 -2.03 15.29
N ILE A 59 5.75 -2.33 14.63
CA ILE A 59 4.95 -3.51 14.97
C ILE A 59 5.64 -4.77 14.46
N PRO A 60 5.89 -5.78 15.31
CA PRO A 60 6.52 -7.02 14.88
C PRO A 60 5.74 -7.70 13.75
N GLY A 61 6.48 -8.21 12.75
CA GLY A 61 5.89 -8.92 11.61
C GLY A 61 5.41 -8.02 10.47
N PHE A 62 5.55 -6.70 10.59
CA PHE A 62 5.28 -5.75 9.51
C PHE A 62 6.56 -5.13 8.94
N GLY A 63 6.56 -4.89 7.64
CA GLY A 63 7.72 -4.44 6.88
C GLY A 63 7.37 -4.17 5.42
N LYS A 64 8.23 -4.66 4.52
CA LYS A 64 7.99 -4.65 3.07
C LYS A 64 6.77 -5.51 2.73
N GLY A 65 5.88 -4.95 1.90
CA GLY A 65 4.67 -5.63 1.44
C GLY A 65 3.40 -5.14 2.12
N TYR A 66 2.35 -5.94 2.01
CA TYR A 66 1.00 -5.62 2.46
C TYR A 66 0.86 -5.82 3.96
N GLY A 67 0.45 -4.76 4.66
CA GLY A 67 -0.11 -4.85 6.00
C GLY A 67 -1.64 -4.77 5.93
N GLY A 68 -2.35 -5.75 6.50
CA GLY A 68 -3.82 -5.80 6.43
C GLY A 68 -4.55 -4.69 7.18
N PRO A 69 -5.83 -4.41 6.83
CA PRO A 69 -6.74 -3.52 7.54
C PRO A 69 -6.76 -3.77 9.03
N TRP A 70 -6.54 -2.71 9.80
CA TRP A 70 -6.61 -2.85 11.24
C TRP A 70 -7.07 -1.64 12.04
N PRO A 71 -8.35 -1.26 11.84
CA PRO A 71 -8.88 -0.04 12.40
C PRO A 71 -9.30 -0.24 13.88
N PRO A 72 -8.88 0.62 14.81
CA PRO A 72 -9.11 0.43 16.24
C PRO A 72 -10.45 0.99 16.74
N ASP A 73 -11.11 1.87 16.00
CA ASP A 73 -12.24 2.70 16.46
C ASP A 73 -13.56 2.41 15.73
N ARG A 74 -13.53 2.33 14.39
CA ARG A 74 -14.73 2.15 13.54
C ARG A 74 -14.37 1.47 12.23
N ALA A 75 -15.33 1.39 11.30
CA ALA A 75 -15.03 0.97 9.94
C ALA A 75 -14.22 2.04 9.19
N HIS A 76 -13.09 1.65 8.62
CA HIS A 76 -12.24 2.49 7.76
C HIS A 76 -12.47 2.16 6.29
N ARG A 77 -12.14 3.13 5.43
CA ARG A 77 -12.12 2.99 3.97
C ARG A 77 -10.69 2.71 3.51
N TYR A 78 -10.57 1.70 2.67
CA TYR A 78 -9.30 1.30 2.06
C TYR A 78 -9.39 1.55 0.56
N PHE A 79 -8.59 2.50 0.07
CA PHE A 79 -8.54 2.87 -1.33
C PHE A 79 -7.49 2.02 -2.03
N PHE A 80 -7.93 1.18 -2.96
CA PHE A 80 -7.05 0.40 -3.84
C PHE A 80 -6.93 1.15 -5.15
N THR A 81 -5.77 1.74 -5.42
CA THR A 81 -5.53 2.54 -6.64
C THR A 81 -4.45 1.90 -7.50
N LEU A 82 -4.83 1.56 -8.73
CA LEU A 82 -3.92 1.14 -9.79
C LEU A 82 -3.60 2.33 -10.67
N TYR A 83 -2.33 2.51 -11.00
CA TYR A 83 -1.85 3.59 -11.87
C TYR A 83 -1.28 2.97 -13.15
N ALA A 84 -1.74 3.43 -14.31
CA ALA A 84 -1.10 3.15 -15.59
C ALA A 84 -0.03 4.21 -15.83
N LEU A 85 1.19 3.81 -16.20
CA LEU A 85 2.34 4.70 -16.32
C LEU A 85 2.83 4.80 -17.77
N LYS A 86 3.38 5.95 -18.16
CA LYS A 86 4.05 6.14 -19.47
C LYS A 86 5.52 5.69 -19.48
N THR A 87 6.00 5.09 -18.40
CA THR A 87 7.37 4.59 -18.25
C THR A 87 7.33 3.13 -17.86
N ASP A 88 8.29 2.35 -18.36
CA ASP A 88 8.38 0.91 -18.09
C ASP A 88 8.86 0.62 -16.66
N LYS A 89 9.60 1.56 -16.06
CA LYS A 89 10.20 1.39 -14.74
C LYS A 89 10.17 2.68 -13.91
N VAL A 90 9.90 2.50 -12.63
CA VAL A 90 10.05 3.49 -11.56
C VAL A 90 11.06 2.95 -10.55
N GLU A 91 12.16 3.68 -10.36
CA GLU A 91 13.18 3.35 -9.38
C GLU A 91 12.96 4.15 -8.10
N LEU A 92 12.95 3.44 -6.98
CA LEU A 92 12.73 3.99 -5.66
C LEU A 92 13.70 3.31 -4.67
N PRO A 93 14.18 4.03 -3.64
CA PRO A 93 14.88 3.41 -2.52
C PRO A 93 14.05 2.29 -1.88
N ALA A 94 14.72 1.29 -1.29
CA ALA A 94 14.04 0.15 -0.67
C ALA A 94 13.15 0.56 0.52
N ASP A 95 13.44 1.70 1.16
CA ASP A 95 12.72 2.30 2.27
C ASP A 95 11.76 3.43 1.84
N ALA A 96 11.48 3.57 0.53
CA ALA A 96 10.54 4.56 0.02
C ALA A 96 9.17 4.43 0.69
N ASP A 97 8.64 5.57 1.13
CA ASP A 97 7.33 5.68 1.74
C ASP A 97 6.28 6.16 0.73
N LEU A 98 5.04 6.39 1.19
CA LEU A 98 3.96 6.89 0.30
C LEU A 98 4.30 8.23 -0.36
N GLY A 99 5.07 9.10 0.31
CA GLY A 99 5.48 10.39 -0.24
C GLY A 99 6.45 10.22 -1.40
N ALA A 100 7.51 9.42 -1.21
CA ALA A 100 8.47 9.09 -2.27
C ALA A 100 7.79 8.34 -3.43
N PHE A 101 6.91 7.39 -3.12
CA PHE A 101 6.10 6.69 -4.12
C PHE A 101 5.27 7.66 -4.95
N ALA A 102 4.51 8.56 -4.32
CA ALA A 102 3.66 9.52 -5.01
C ALA A 102 4.49 10.48 -5.88
N ALA A 103 5.63 10.96 -5.36
CA ALA A 103 6.53 11.85 -6.10
C ALA A 103 7.10 11.19 -7.37
N ALA A 104 7.36 9.88 -7.34
CA ALA A 104 7.88 9.16 -8.49
C ALA A 104 6.78 8.70 -9.46
N VAL A 105 5.61 8.30 -8.95
CA VAL A 105 4.52 7.69 -9.75
C VAL A 105 3.62 8.75 -10.39
N MET A 106 3.22 9.78 -9.65
CA MET A 106 2.21 10.74 -10.14
C MET A 106 2.62 11.51 -11.41
N PRO A 107 3.88 11.97 -11.57
CA PRO A 107 4.29 12.70 -12.78
C PRO A 107 4.29 11.85 -14.06
N VAL A 108 4.33 10.53 -13.90
CA VAL A 108 4.37 9.57 -15.01
C VAL A 108 3.09 8.74 -15.15
N ALA A 109 2.10 8.95 -14.29
CA ALA A 109 0.79 8.34 -14.44
C ALA A 109 0.05 8.94 -15.64
N ILE A 110 -0.52 8.08 -16.48
CA ILE A 110 -1.37 8.45 -17.61
C ILE A 110 -2.85 8.17 -17.35
N ASP A 111 -3.14 7.25 -16.42
CA ASP A 111 -4.49 6.95 -15.97
C ASP A 111 -4.44 6.31 -14.57
N ALA A 112 -5.58 6.31 -13.88
CA ALA A 112 -5.76 5.63 -12.61
C ALA A 112 -7.16 5.03 -12.46
N ALA A 113 -7.21 3.85 -11.87
CA ALA A 113 -8.47 3.21 -11.49
C ALA A 113 -8.45 2.91 -10.00
N SER A 114 -9.58 3.15 -9.33
CA SER A 114 -9.71 2.91 -7.89
C SER A 114 -11.00 2.21 -7.53
N PHE A 115 -10.95 1.38 -6.50
CA PHE A 115 -12.13 0.97 -5.75
C PHE A 115 -11.89 1.15 -4.25
N VAL A 116 -12.98 1.18 -3.49
CA VAL A 116 -12.94 1.34 -2.04
C VAL A 116 -13.50 0.09 -1.39
N ALA A 117 -12.73 -0.51 -0.48
CA ALA A 117 -13.21 -1.54 0.43
C ALA A 117 -13.42 -0.93 1.83
N VAL A 118 -14.27 -1.56 2.63
CA VAL A 118 -14.53 -1.13 4.01
C VAL A 118 -14.29 -2.30 4.95
N TYR A 119 -13.58 -2.05 6.04
CA TYR A 119 -13.38 -3.02 7.10
C TYR A 119 -13.36 -2.32 8.46
N GLY A 120 -13.85 -2.98 9.50
CA GLY A 120 -13.71 -2.53 10.88
C GLY A 120 -15.01 -2.47 11.69
N PRO A 121 -14.90 -2.20 13.00
CA PRO A 121 -13.64 -2.13 13.76
C PRO A 121 -12.98 -3.50 13.91
N ALA A 122 -11.68 -3.53 14.14
CA ALA A 122 -10.97 -4.76 14.41
C ALA A 122 -11.32 -5.33 15.79
N LYS A 123 -11.51 -6.66 15.86
CA LYS A 123 -11.86 -7.35 17.12
C LYS A 123 -10.69 -7.48 18.10
N LYS A 124 -9.44 -7.39 17.62
CA LYS A 124 -8.21 -7.58 18.40
C LYS A 124 -7.33 -6.34 18.31
N SER A 125 -6.58 -6.07 19.38
CA SER A 125 -5.62 -4.97 19.51
C SER A 125 -4.23 -5.28 18.93
N LEU A 126 -3.41 -4.24 18.69
CA LEU A 126 -2.00 -4.28 18.18
C LEU A 126 -1.22 -5.36 18.92
N PRO A 127 -0.60 -6.36 18.22
CA PRO A 127 0.48 -7.12 18.83
C PRO A 127 1.40 -6.10 19.48
N ALA A 128 1.57 -6.25 20.78
CA ALA A 128 2.49 -5.45 21.57
C ALA A 128 3.93 -5.76 21.17
#